data_AF-A0A829W2W3-F1
#
_entry.id   AF-A0A829W2W3-F1
#
_cell.length_a   1.000
_cell.length_b   1.000
_cell.length_c   1.000
_cell.angle_alpha   90.00
_cell.angle_beta   90.00
_cell.angle_gamma   90.00
#
_symmetry.space_group_name_H-M   'P 1'
#
loop_
_entity.id
_entity.type
_entity.pdbx_description
1 polymer ?
#
loop_
_entity_poly.entity_id
_entity_poly.type
_entity_poly.pdbx_seq_one_letter_code
_entity_poly.pdbx_strand_id
1 'polypeptide(L)'
;MTDAERERELDQAHGNAWSFPGAAAPSGTYIGSRRVGNTTFYYYKDGSRYWFEDDFDREMREKLNEKKRRERQERQQTGYNGRKRRW
;
A
#
# COMPACT_ATOMS: atom_id res chain seq x y z
N MET A 1 10.20 -13.36 -18.01
CA MET A 1 9.85 -12.04 -18.55
C MET A 1 11.14 -11.38 -18.98
N THR A 2 11.23 -11.10 -20.27
CA THR A 2 12.26 -10.24 -20.83
C THR A 2 11.93 -8.78 -20.49
N ASP A 3 12.93 -7.88 -20.46
CA ASP A 3 12.70 -6.46 -20.16
C ASP A 3 11.66 -5.81 -21.10
N ALA A 4 11.64 -6.24 -22.37
CA ALA A 4 10.67 -5.77 -23.36
C ALA A 4 9.21 -6.20 -23.06
N GLU A 5 9.00 -7.39 -22.50
CA GLU A 5 7.66 -7.84 -22.08
C GLU A 5 7.17 -7.04 -20.88
N ARG A 6 8.09 -6.72 -19.96
CA ARG A 6 7.79 -5.96 -18.75
C ARG A 6 7.41 -4.52 -19.05
N GLU A 7 8.06 -3.89 -20.03
CA GLU A 7 7.75 -2.54 -20.50
C GLU A 7 6.37 -2.47 -21.16
N ARG A 8 6.02 -3.46 -22.01
CA ARG A 8 4.68 -3.57 -22.60
C ARG A 8 3.58 -3.78 -21.58
N GLU A 9 3.85 -4.56 -20.53
CA GLU A 9 2.90 -4.79 -19.44
C GLU A 9 2.71 -3.54 -18.58
N LEU A 10 3.79 -2.77 -18.35
CA LEU A 10 3.74 -1.47 -17.70
C LEU A 10 2.94 -0.44 -18.48
N ASP A 11 3.06 -0.39 -19.81
CA ASP A 11 2.25 0.51 -20.64
C ASP A 11 0.76 0.15 -20.61
N GLN A 12 0.43 -1.15 -20.65
CA GLN A 12 -0.95 -1.61 -20.49
C GLN A 12 -1.51 -1.26 -19.11
N ALA A 13 -0.72 -1.43 -18.05
CA ALA A 13 -1.10 -1.05 -16.71
C ALA A 13 -1.28 0.47 -16.59
N HIS A 14 -0.41 1.27 -17.20
CA HIS A 14 -0.54 2.73 -17.18
C HIS A 14 -1.87 3.21 -17.77
N GLY A 15 -2.35 2.55 -18.83
CA GLY A 15 -3.64 2.90 -19.47
C GLY A 15 -4.88 2.29 -18.83
N ASN A 16 -4.77 1.14 -18.15
CA ASN A 16 -5.91 0.36 -17.65
C ASN A 16 -5.96 0.20 -16.12
N ALA A 17 -4.93 0.62 -15.39
CA ALA A 17 -4.87 0.42 -13.95
C ALA A 17 -5.86 1.32 -13.21
N TRP A 18 -6.46 0.74 -12.18
CA TRP A 18 -7.35 1.44 -11.28
C TRP A 18 -6.57 1.91 -10.05
N SER A 19 -6.93 3.08 -9.54
CA SER A 19 -6.39 3.55 -8.26
C SER A 19 -6.78 2.56 -7.17
N PHE A 20 -5.84 2.16 -6.34
CA PHE A 20 -6.14 1.22 -5.27
C PHE A 20 -7.11 1.86 -4.26
N PRO A 21 -8.27 1.23 -3.95
CA PRO A 21 -9.28 1.82 -3.09
C PRO A 21 -8.87 1.73 -1.60
N GLY A 22 -7.91 2.57 -1.20
CA GLY A 22 -7.62 2.93 0.19
C GLY A 22 -7.05 1.85 1.11
N ALA A 23 -6.17 2.29 2.02
CA ALA A 23 -5.63 1.68 3.24
C ALA A 23 -4.99 0.27 3.20
N ALA A 24 -5.32 -0.61 2.25
CA ALA A 24 -4.67 -1.90 2.09
C ALA A 24 -3.51 -1.82 1.08
N ALA A 25 -2.60 -2.79 1.15
CA ALA A 25 -1.61 -2.95 0.09
C ALA A 25 -2.26 -3.56 -1.14
N PRO A 26 -1.87 -3.14 -2.36
CA PRO A 26 -2.37 -3.76 -3.57
C PRO A 26 -2.16 -5.26 -3.51
N SER A 27 -3.26 -6.01 -3.58
CA SER A 27 -3.26 -7.46 -3.64
C SER A 27 -2.80 -7.89 -5.04
N GLY A 28 -1.52 -7.76 -5.33
CA GLY A 28 -1.01 -8.05 -6.67
C GLY A 28 0.49 -8.16 -6.73
N THR A 29 0.98 -8.81 -7.79
CA THR A 29 2.41 -8.90 -8.10
C THR A 29 2.87 -7.54 -8.60
N TYR A 30 3.92 -7.00 -7.99
CA TYR A 30 4.55 -5.77 -8.46
C TYR A 30 5.16 -5.99 -9.85
N ILE A 31 4.70 -5.21 -10.82
CA ILE A 31 5.17 -5.30 -12.21
C ILE A 31 6.22 -4.21 -12.51
N GLY A 32 6.10 -3.04 -11.87
CA GLY A 32 7.10 -1.98 -11.98
C GLY A 32 6.57 -0.62 -11.52
N SER A 33 7.43 0.38 -11.60
CA SER A 33 7.07 1.76 -11.29
C SER A 33 7.34 2.67 -12.47
N ARG A 34 6.52 3.71 -12.61
CA ARG A 34 6.68 4.77 -13.60
C ARG A 34 6.61 6.11 -12.91
N ARG A 35 7.57 6.98 -13.21
CA ARG A 35 7.53 8.36 -12.76
C ARG A 35 6.78 9.20 -13.78
N VAL A 36 5.74 9.91 -13.35
CA VAL A 36 4.98 10.84 -14.18
C VAL A 36 5.01 12.19 -13.48
N GLY A 37 5.81 13.12 -14.03
CA GLY A 37 6.12 14.39 -13.36
C GLY A 37 6.91 14.18 -12.06
N ASN A 38 6.36 14.67 -10.95
CA ASN A 38 6.96 14.54 -9.61
C ASN A 38 6.45 13.33 -8.83
N THR A 39 5.44 12.63 -9.34
CA THR A 39 4.79 11.52 -8.65
C THR A 39 5.32 10.19 -9.19
N THR A 40 5.63 9.26 -8.30
CA THR A 40 6.01 7.90 -8.67
C THR A 40 4.79 6.99 -8.52
N PHE A 41 4.37 6.39 -9.62
CA PHE A 41 3.28 5.42 -9.65
C PHE A 41 3.87 4.01 -9.62
N TYR A 42 3.37 3.19 -8.70
CA TYR A 42 3.73 1.79 -8.55
C TYR A 42 2.59 0.93 -9.07
N TYR A 43 2.87 0.04 -10.02
CA TYR A 43 1.88 -0.79 -10.68
C TYR A 43 1.94 -2.23 -10.19
N TYR A 44 0.75 -2.81 -10.04
CA TYR A 44 0.53 -4.16 -9.54
C TYR A 44 -0.46 -4.87 -10.44
N LYS A 45 -0.27 -6.17 -10.60
CA LYS A 45 -1.17 -7.04 -11.36
C LYS A 45 -1.80 -8.08 -10.46
N ASP A 46 -3.12 -8.16 -10.51
CA ASP A 46 -3.93 -9.14 -9.80
C ASP A 46 -4.79 -9.92 -10.80
N GLY A 47 -4.27 -11.08 -11.23
CA GLY A 47 -4.87 -11.85 -12.33
C GLY A 47 -4.96 -11.02 -13.61
N SER A 48 -6.17 -10.63 -13.99
CA SER A 48 -6.47 -9.80 -15.18
C SER A 48 -6.63 -8.32 -14.87
N ARG A 49 -6.54 -7.90 -13.61
CA ARG A 49 -6.72 -6.50 -13.20
C ARG A 49 -5.37 -5.84 -12.95
N TYR A 50 -5.28 -4.57 -13.32
CA TYR A 50 -4.14 -3.72 -12.99
C TYR A 50 -4.55 -2.72 -11.91
N TRP A 51 -3.66 -2.54 -10.95
CA TRP A 51 -3.79 -1.61 -9.85
C TRP A 51 -2.58 -0.69 -9.81
N PHE A 52 -2.78 0.54 -9.38
CA PHE A 52 -1.67 1.43 -9.06
C PHE A 52 -1.85 2.08 -7.68
N GLU A 53 -0.71 2.39 -7.05
CA GLU A 53 -0.62 3.31 -5.92
C GLU A 53 0.41 4.40 -6.25
N ASP A 54 0.19 5.61 -5.77
CA ASP A 54 1.20 6.66 -5.84
C ASP A 54 2.03 6.76 -4.54
N ASP A 55 3.03 7.64 -4.55
CA ASP A 55 3.89 7.86 -3.38
C ASP A 55 3.12 8.44 -2.20
N PHE A 56 2.12 9.30 -2.46
CA PHE A 56 1.26 9.91 -1.46
C PHE A 56 0.37 8.87 -0.76
N ASP A 57 -0.27 7.98 -1.51
CA ASP A 57 -1.08 6.87 -1.02
C ASP A 57 -0.26 5.95 -0.11
N ARG A 58 0.98 5.66 -0.53
CA ARG A 58 1.91 4.84 0.22
C ARG A 58 2.30 5.50 1.54
N GLU A 59 2.62 6.80 1.52
CA GLU A 59 2.95 7.58 2.72
C GLU A 59 1.75 7.65 3.69
N MET A 60 0.56 7.93 3.18
CA MET A 60 -0.66 8.02 3.98
C MET A 60 -1.02 6.67 4.61
N ARG A 61 -0.79 5.55 3.90
CA ARG A 61 -0.96 4.20 4.44
C ARG A 61 0.01 3.93 5.58
N GLU A 62 1.28 4.30 5.44
CA GLU A 62 2.27 4.14 6.51
C GLU A 62 1.88 4.93 7.76
N LYS A 63 1.47 6.20 7.60
CA LYS A 63 0.94 7.04 8.69
C LYS A 63 -0.29 6.43 9.37
N LEU A 64 -1.24 5.90 8.60
CA LEU A 64 -2.43 5.22 9.13
C LEU A 64 -2.07 3.96 9.92
N ASN A 65 -1.13 3.15 9.42
CA ASN A 65 -0.67 1.93 10.08
C ASN A 65 0.10 2.24 11.36
N GLU A 66 0.91 3.29 11.36
CA GLU A 66 1.60 3.77 12.56
C GLU A 66 0.62 4.24 13.62
N LYS A 67 -0.40 5.04 13.25
CA LYS A 67 -1.46 5.46 14.15
C LYS A 67 -2.19 4.25 14.78
N LYS A 68 -2.56 3.26 13.97
CA LYS A 68 -3.18 2.02 14.47
C LYS A 68 -2.27 1.24 15.41
N ARG A 69 -0.96 1.15 15.13
CA ARG A 69 0.01 0.51 16.02
C ARG A 69 0.08 1.23 17.37
N ARG A 70 0.09 2.56 17.36
CA ARG A 70 0.13 3.38 18.57
C ARG A 70 -1.12 3.19 19.42
N GLU A 71 -2.31 3.28 18.83
CA GLU A 71 -3.58 3.03 19.54
C GLU A 71 -3.63 1.61 20.15
N ARG A 72 -3.09 0.61 19.43
CA ARG A 72 -3.01 -0.77 19.94
C ARG A 72 -2.06 -0.91 21.12
N GLN A 73 -0.97 -0.15 21.16
CA GLN A 73 -0.05 -0.14 22.30
C GLN A 73 -0.66 0.57 23.51
N GLU A 74 -1.30 1.72 23.30
CA GLU A 74 -1.98 2.47 24.38
C GLU A 74 -3.10 1.65 25.03
N ARG A 75 -3.90 0.91 24.24
CA ARG A 75 -4.92 -0.03 24.76
C ARG A 75 -4.33 -1.19 25.56
N GLN A 76 -3.18 -1.72 25.15
CA GLN A 76 -2.50 -2.79 25.89
C GLN A 76 -1.91 -2.28 27.21
N GLN A 77 -1.36 -1.06 27.21
CA GLN A 77 -0.76 -0.46 28.40
C GLN A 77 -1.82 -0.07 29.45
N THR A 78 -2.96 0.48 29.02
CA THR A 78 -4.11 0.77 29.88
C THR A 78 -4.77 -0.49 30.42
N GLY A 79 -4.94 -1.54 29.59
CA GLY A 79 -5.45 -2.84 30.03
C GLY A 79 -4.54 -3.54 31.04
N TYR A 80 -3.22 -3.38 30.90
CA TYR A 80 -2.22 -3.92 31.84
C TYR A 80 -2.21 -3.15 33.18
N ASN A 81 -2.26 -1.82 33.16
CA ASN A 81 -2.36 -1.01 34.38
C ASN A 81 -3.68 -1.20 35.14
N GLY A 82 -4.79 -1.44 34.45
CA GLY A 82 -6.08 -1.75 35.09
C GLY A 82 -6.08 -3.09 35.86
N ARG A 83 -5.30 -4.09 35.42
CA ARG A 83 -5.17 -5.38 36.13
C ARG A 83 -4.26 -5.32 37.37
N LYS A 84 -3.23 -4.46 37.36
CA LYS A 84 -2.32 -4.30 38.51
C LYS A 84 -2.91 -3.56 39.71
N ARG A 85 -3.98 -2.78 39.52
CA ARG A 85 -4.68 -2.06 40.61
C ARG A 85 -5.76 -2.88 41.31
N ARG A 86 -5.88 -4.17 40.96
CA ARG A 86 -6.94 -5.07 41.40
C ARG A 86 -6.36 -6.21 42.25
N TRP A 87 -5.48 -5.88 43.19
CA TRP A 87 -4.97 -6.75 44.25
C TRP A 87 -4.68 -5.89 45.48
#